data_AF-A0AAE3H9N7-F1
#
_entry.id   AF-A0AAE3H9N7-F1
#
_cell.length_a   1.000
_cell.length_b   1.000
_cell.length_c   1.000
_cell.angle_alpha   90.00
_cell.angle_beta   90.00
_cell.angle_gamma   90.00
#
_symmetry.space_group_name_H-M   'P 1'
#
loop_
_entity.id
_entity.type
_entity.pdbx_description
1 polymer ?
#
loop_
_entity_poly.entity_id
_entity_poly.type
_entity_poly.pdbx_seq_one_letter_code
_entity_poly.pdbx_strand_id
1 'polypeptide(L)'
;MDTAESFQNENEATDYPAASGTDRETSYLGIDLGTSVITICNNKGSTFSEYSLIARDNNPDSERDDEDRLYVGKAALERADLELNWPVKDLLYKGGNCGNLRALIEHCVQAAGITAEHEHRYAMISVPPCADASYRRAVVDAARPLFRGLMIANGPFCVAYGNKKINGSIIIDAGACKTDICRIHDCMPEDRDYLNVPVAGENIDQELVDLLAEKYEGSTVTKELARTWKETYGFVGDADEECRVELPIGDSTEDVMINEELRLACESIIPDIVSGILRIVSDAEPQFREALRNNIYLCGGSSKIRNISSFIENELREVGGGKVFLLDRPECAGAYGACMLAEKMPGEFWEKLSNLDNAKKSDVIL
;
A
#
# COMPACT_ATOMS: atom_id res chain seq x y z
N MET A 1 -30.98 -58.65 -4.01
CA MET A 1 -29.90 -59.50 -3.47
C MET A 1 -28.65 -59.05 -4.17
N ASP A 2 -27.73 -58.52 -3.37
CA ASP A 2 -26.29 -58.33 -3.57
C ASP A 2 -25.87 -57.62 -4.85
N THR A 3 -25.25 -56.44 -4.77
CA THR A 3 -23.83 -56.35 -4.45
C THR A 3 -23.47 -55.13 -3.59
N ALA A 4 -23.00 -55.41 -2.37
CA ALA A 4 -22.17 -54.53 -1.57
C ALA A 4 -20.81 -55.24 -1.39
N GLU A 5 -19.79 -54.83 -2.14
CA GLU A 5 -18.37 -55.20 -1.96
C GLU A 5 -17.57 -53.93 -2.30
N SER A 6 -17.14 -53.19 -1.28
CA SER A 6 -15.78 -53.21 -0.71
C SER A 6 -14.77 -52.39 -1.53
N PHE A 7 -14.60 -51.12 -1.15
CA PHE A 7 -13.36 -50.39 -1.37
C PHE A 7 -12.80 -50.00 0.01
N GLN A 8 -11.98 -50.90 0.56
CA GLN A 8 -11.07 -50.62 1.66
C GLN A 8 -9.65 -50.56 1.10
N ASN A 9 -8.92 -49.54 1.56
CA ASN A 9 -7.47 -49.47 1.75
C ASN A 9 -6.52 -49.76 0.58
N GLU A 10 -5.94 -48.69 0.02
CA GLU A 10 -4.49 -48.61 -0.18
C GLU A 10 -4.01 -47.20 0.22
N ASN A 11 -3.73 -47.04 1.52
CA ASN A 11 -2.84 -46.00 2.03
C ASN A 11 -1.42 -46.58 1.96
N GLU A 12 -0.69 -46.33 0.87
CA GLU A 12 0.77 -46.49 0.89
C GLU A 12 1.39 -45.16 1.34
N ALA A 13 1.75 -45.13 2.61
CA ALA A 13 2.60 -44.10 3.19
C ALA A 13 4.02 -44.28 2.61
N THR A 14 4.40 -43.42 1.67
CA THR A 14 5.81 -43.21 1.34
C THR A 14 6.45 -42.39 2.45
N ASP A 15 7.19 -43.08 3.34
CA ASP A 15 8.07 -42.49 4.35
C ASP A 15 9.12 -41.61 3.67
N TYR A 16 8.97 -40.29 3.76
CA TYR A 16 10.08 -39.37 3.53
C TYR A 16 10.94 -39.36 4.78
N PRO A 17 12.28 -39.49 4.66
CA PRO A 17 13.16 -39.50 5.82
C PRO A 17 13.00 -38.17 6.59
N ALA A 18 12.67 -38.27 7.86
CA ALA A 18 12.59 -37.14 8.77
C ALA A 18 13.91 -36.37 8.74
N ALA A 19 13.86 -35.14 8.23
CA ALA A 19 14.99 -34.23 8.23
C ALA A 19 15.33 -33.89 9.69
N SER A 20 16.36 -34.54 10.22
CA SER A 20 17.03 -34.12 11.44
C SER A 20 17.85 -32.87 11.14
N GLY A 21 17.25 -31.71 11.35
CA GLY A 21 17.89 -30.42 11.33
C GLY A 21 17.16 -29.50 12.29
N THR A 22 17.88 -28.74 13.09
CA THR A 22 17.32 -27.62 13.85
C THR A 22 16.46 -26.78 12.91
N ASP A 23 15.14 -26.74 13.12
CA ASP A 23 14.20 -26.05 12.25
C ASP A 23 14.50 -24.55 12.31
N ARG A 24 15.28 -24.05 11.33
CA ARG A 24 15.65 -22.64 11.25
C ARG A 24 14.44 -21.90 10.71
N GLU A 25 13.85 -21.07 11.55
CA GLU A 25 12.56 -20.43 11.30
C GLU A 25 12.60 -19.59 10.01
N THR A 26 11.84 -20.04 9.00
CA THR A 26 11.69 -19.32 7.74
C THR A 26 10.75 -18.14 7.91
N SER A 27 11.18 -16.96 7.43
CA SER A 27 10.38 -15.74 7.46
C SER A 27 9.88 -15.40 6.06
N TYR A 28 8.56 -15.40 5.90
CA TYR A 28 7.89 -14.87 4.73
C TYR A 28 7.41 -13.46 5.02
N LEU A 29 7.75 -12.53 4.14
CA LEU A 29 7.40 -11.14 4.26
C LEU A 29 6.53 -10.70 3.08
N GLY A 30 5.51 -9.91 3.38
CA GLY A 30 4.82 -9.09 2.41
C GLY A 30 5.23 -7.64 2.62
N ILE A 31 5.66 -6.97 1.54
CA ILE A 31 6.11 -5.59 1.60
C ILE A 31 5.27 -4.77 0.63
N ASP A 32 4.68 -3.70 1.13
CA ASP A 32 3.99 -2.72 0.32
C ASP A 32 4.78 -1.43 0.25
N LEU A 33 5.28 -1.12 -0.95
CA LEU A 33 6.06 0.09 -1.21
C LEU A 33 5.11 1.24 -1.54
N GLY A 34 4.45 1.77 -0.52
CA GLY A 34 3.61 2.96 -0.67
C GLY A 34 4.44 4.23 -0.87
N THR A 35 3.91 5.19 -1.62
CA THR A 35 4.61 6.45 -1.94
C THR A 35 4.85 7.33 -0.72
N SER A 36 4.02 7.21 0.31
CA SER A 36 4.15 7.95 1.57
C SER A 36 4.56 7.05 2.74
N VAL A 37 4.08 5.81 2.79
CA VAL A 37 4.34 4.86 3.89
C VAL A 37 4.72 3.52 3.28
N ILE A 38 5.79 2.91 3.78
CA ILE A 38 6.16 1.54 3.51
C ILE A 38 5.61 0.66 4.63
N THR A 39 5.03 -0.48 4.26
CA THR A 39 4.47 -1.43 5.22
C THR A 39 5.04 -2.81 5.01
N ILE A 40 5.43 -3.48 6.10
CA ILE A 40 5.95 -4.84 6.10
C ILE A 40 5.06 -5.69 7.02
N CYS A 41 4.52 -6.78 6.48
CA CYS A 41 3.87 -7.84 7.23
C CYS A 41 4.74 -9.10 7.20
N ASN A 42 4.73 -9.87 8.28
CA ASN A 42 5.36 -11.19 8.30
C ASN A 42 4.35 -12.32 8.58
N ASN A 43 4.76 -13.55 8.33
CA ASN A 43 3.97 -14.76 8.56
C ASN A 43 3.65 -15.05 10.04
N LYS A 44 4.19 -14.26 10.98
CA LYS A 44 3.82 -14.30 12.40
C LYS A 44 2.67 -13.33 12.74
N GLY A 45 2.17 -12.60 11.75
CA GLY A 45 1.08 -11.64 11.89
C GLY A 45 1.49 -10.26 12.41
N SER A 46 2.80 -10.00 12.61
CA SER A 46 3.24 -8.66 12.98
C SER A 46 3.28 -7.75 11.76
N THR A 47 3.09 -6.46 12.00
CA THR A 47 3.09 -5.43 10.97
C THR A 47 3.93 -4.26 11.43
N PHE A 48 4.77 -3.76 10.55
CA PHE A 48 5.58 -2.57 10.75
C PHE A 48 5.29 -1.59 9.62
N SER A 49 5.09 -0.32 9.95
CA SER A 49 4.87 0.75 8.98
C SER A 49 5.73 1.96 9.35
N GLU A 50 6.30 2.60 8.34
CA GLU A 50 7.15 3.78 8.50
C GLU A 50 7.02 4.69 7.28
N TYR A 51 7.30 5.99 7.41
CA TYR A 51 7.30 6.88 6.26
C TYR A 51 8.32 6.43 5.21
N SER A 52 7.91 6.43 3.94
CA SER A 52 8.75 6.17 2.75
C SER A 52 9.64 7.38 2.44
N LEU A 53 10.34 7.88 3.46
CA LEU A 53 11.08 9.12 3.46
C LEU A 53 12.49 8.87 3.96
N ILE A 54 13.46 9.52 3.34
CA ILE A 54 14.83 9.58 3.85
C ILE A 54 15.36 11.01 3.79
N ALA A 55 16.34 11.31 4.64
CA ALA A 55 17.16 12.50 4.57
C ALA A 55 18.62 12.10 4.74
N ARG A 56 19.51 12.68 3.92
CA ARG A 56 20.96 12.45 4.05
C ARG A 56 21.67 13.75 4.35
N ASP A 57 22.49 13.73 5.39
CA ASP A 57 23.47 14.79 5.60
C ASP A 57 24.60 14.59 4.59
N ASN A 58 24.66 15.43 3.55
CA ASN A 58 25.66 15.37 2.49
C ASN A 58 26.89 16.28 2.76
N ASN A 59 27.04 16.82 3.98
CA ASN A 59 28.18 17.68 4.32
C ASN A 59 29.52 16.91 4.19
N PRO A 60 30.38 17.23 3.20
CA PRO A 60 31.63 16.49 2.97
C PRO A 60 32.62 16.58 4.14
N ASP A 61 32.46 17.59 5.01
CA ASP A 61 33.32 17.82 6.18
C ASP A 61 32.80 17.13 7.46
N SER A 62 31.73 16.33 7.38
CA SER A 62 31.21 15.59 8.54
C SER A 62 32.15 14.45 8.93
N GLU A 63 32.57 14.39 10.20
CA GLU A 63 33.34 13.27 10.76
C GLU A 63 32.51 12.01 11.03
N ARG A 64 31.19 12.05 10.76
CA ARG A 64 30.28 10.92 10.96
C ARG A 64 30.38 9.91 9.83
N ASP A 65 30.21 8.64 10.15
CA ASP A 65 30.10 7.57 9.17
C ASP A 65 28.86 7.76 8.27
N ASP A 66 28.90 7.27 7.03
CA ASP A 66 27.81 7.43 6.06
C ASP A 66 26.47 6.85 6.54
N GLU A 67 26.50 5.79 7.36
CA GLU A 67 25.31 5.20 7.98
C GLU A 67 24.69 6.14 9.03
N ASP A 68 25.52 6.82 9.83
CA ASP A 68 25.10 7.80 10.86
C ASP A 68 24.56 9.11 10.26
N ARG A 69 24.70 9.27 8.93
CA ARG A 69 24.26 10.43 8.17
C ARG A 69 22.96 10.19 7.42
N LEU A 70 22.40 8.98 7.50
CA LEU A 70 21.12 8.61 6.91
C LEU A 70 20.02 8.61 7.97
N TYR A 71 18.99 9.39 7.73
CA TYR A 71 17.76 9.41 8.51
C TYR A 71 16.65 8.78 7.67
N VAL A 72 15.83 7.92 8.28
CA VAL A 72 14.74 7.21 7.61
C VAL A 72 13.45 7.43 8.39
N GLY A 73 12.33 7.55 7.68
CA GLY A 73 11.02 7.61 8.28
C GLY A 73 10.78 8.87 9.10
N LYS A 74 10.17 8.72 10.28
CA LYS A 74 9.99 9.82 11.25
C LYS A 74 11.27 10.57 11.58
N ALA A 75 12.41 9.88 11.68
CA ALA A 75 13.69 10.54 11.96
C ALA A 75 14.11 11.50 10.82
N ALA A 76 13.70 11.23 9.58
CA ALA A 76 13.92 12.15 8.47
C ALA A 76 12.98 13.37 8.53
N LEU A 77 11.74 13.21 8.97
CA LEU A 77 10.79 14.33 9.13
C LEU A 77 11.27 15.35 10.17
N GLU A 78 11.99 14.92 11.20
CA GLU A 78 12.55 15.80 12.23
C GLU A 78 13.75 16.64 11.71
N ARG A 79 14.26 16.34 10.52
CA ARG A 79 15.41 17.02 9.90
C ARG A 79 14.99 18.05 8.87
N ALA A 80 14.30 19.10 9.34
CA ALA A 80 13.87 20.23 8.51
C ALA A 80 15.04 21.00 7.86
N ASP A 81 16.26 20.80 8.34
CA ASP A 81 17.50 21.36 7.81
C ASP A 81 18.09 20.57 6.62
N LEU A 82 17.58 19.38 6.34
CA LEU A 82 18.08 18.50 5.29
C LEU A 82 17.11 18.38 4.11
N GLU A 83 17.66 18.01 2.95
CA GLU A 83 16.85 17.68 1.78
C GLU A 83 16.12 16.34 1.99
N LEU A 84 14.80 16.40 1.90
CA LEU A 84 13.91 15.26 2.00
C LEU A 84 13.79 14.54 0.65
N ASN A 85 13.99 13.22 0.66
CA ASN A 85 13.83 12.36 -0.52
C ASN A 85 12.76 11.30 -0.26
N TRP A 86 11.84 11.11 -1.21
CA TRP A 86 10.75 10.12 -1.14
C TRP A 86 11.04 8.98 -2.11
N PRO A 87 11.84 7.95 -1.74
CA PRO A 87 12.47 7.07 -2.72
C PRO A 87 11.47 6.33 -3.61
N VAL A 88 10.35 5.90 -3.03
CA VAL A 88 9.28 5.20 -3.75
C VAL A 88 8.58 6.13 -4.74
N LYS A 89 8.20 7.34 -4.29
CA LYS A 89 7.52 8.35 -5.11
C LYS A 89 8.43 8.85 -6.23
N ASP A 90 9.68 9.18 -5.91
CA ASP A 90 10.66 9.65 -6.88
C ASP A 90 10.99 8.58 -7.93
N LEU A 91 11.07 7.30 -7.51
CA LEU A 91 11.25 6.20 -8.45
C LEU A 91 10.06 6.06 -9.41
N LEU A 92 8.84 6.22 -8.92
CA LEU A 92 7.63 6.09 -9.74
C LEU A 92 7.45 7.23 -10.74
N TYR A 93 7.81 8.47 -10.37
CA TYR A 93 7.47 9.66 -11.18
C TYR A 93 8.66 10.39 -11.82
N LYS A 94 9.88 10.24 -11.29
CA LYS A 94 11.04 11.04 -11.71
C LYS A 94 12.21 10.22 -12.24
N GLY A 95 12.20 8.89 -12.07
CA GLY A 95 13.37 8.04 -12.30
C GLY A 95 14.36 8.20 -11.14
N GLY A 96 14.18 7.39 -10.10
CA GLY A 96 14.82 7.55 -8.80
C GLY A 96 16.13 6.77 -8.61
N ASN A 97 16.80 7.03 -7.48
CA ASN A 97 18.03 6.35 -7.08
C ASN A 97 17.71 5.03 -6.35
N CYS A 98 18.08 3.89 -6.96
CA CYS A 98 17.89 2.56 -6.37
C CYS A 98 18.58 2.40 -4.99
N GLY A 99 19.67 3.12 -4.72
CA GLY A 99 20.37 3.10 -3.45
C GLY A 99 19.56 3.69 -2.29
N ASN A 100 18.79 4.74 -2.55
CA ASN A 100 17.88 5.33 -1.56
C ASN A 100 16.72 4.40 -1.23
N LEU A 101 16.16 3.73 -2.26
CA LEU A 101 15.13 2.72 -2.06
C LEU A 101 15.68 1.52 -1.27
N ARG A 102 16.88 1.04 -1.59
CA ARG A 102 17.52 -0.06 -0.86
C ARG A 102 17.70 0.29 0.62
N ALA A 103 18.22 1.48 0.92
CA ALA A 103 18.46 1.90 2.29
C ALA A 103 17.15 2.01 3.10
N LEU A 104 16.07 2.49 2.47
CA LEU A 104 14.73 2.48 3.06
C LEU A 104 14.26 1.06 3.39
N ILE A 105 14.32 0.14 2.42
CA ILE A 105 13.84 -1.24 2.64
C ILE A 105 14.68 -1.94 3.70
N GLU A 106 16.01 -1.77 3.67
CA GLU A 106 16.93 -2.36 4.64
C GLU A 106 16.64 -1.88 6.06
N HIS A 107 16.48 -0.56 6.26
CA HIS A 107 16.10 0.01 7.54
C HIS A 107 14.76 -0.54 8.05
N CYS A 108 13.73 -0.57 7.20
CA CYS A 108 12.42 -1.06 7.59
C CYS A 108 12.40 -2.56 7.92
N VAL A 109 13.17 -3.39 7.19
CA VAL A 109 13.31 -4.83 7.49
C VAL A 109 13.98 -5.04 8.84
N GLN A 110 15.02 -4.26 9.15
CA GLN A 110 15.68 -4.31 10.46
C GLN A 110 14.75 -3.84 11.59
N ALA A 111 14.07 -2.70 11.40
CA ALA A 111 13.14 -2.13 12.37
C ALA A 111 11.89 -3.00 12.61
N ALA A 112 11.47 -3.78 11.60
CA ALA A 112 10.41 -4.77 11.73
C ALA A 112 10.79 -5.98 12.60
N GLY A 113 12.03 -6.06 13.09
CA GLY A 113 12.48 -7.13 13.99
C GLY A 113 12.60 -8.48 13.31
N ILE A 114 12.89 -8.51 12.00
CA ILE A 114 13.05 -9.76 11.26
C ILE A 114 14.39 -10.40 11.62
N THR A 115 14.35 -11.42 12.47
CA THR A 115 15.54 -12.10 13.01
C THR A 115 16.04 -13.26 12.14
N ALA A 116 15.26 -13.69 11.15
CA ALA A 116 15.69 -14.79 10.28
C ALA A 116 16.96 -14.43 9.51
N GLU A 117 17.85 -15.40 9.36
CA GLU A 117 19.06 -15.25 8.53
C GLU A 117 18.69 -15.05 7.07
N HIS A 118 19.57 -14.41 6.29
CA HIS A 118 19.34 -14.12 4.87
C HIS A 118 18.84 -15.35 4.09
N GLU A 119 19.46 -16.52 4.31
CA GLU A 119 19.11 -17.79 3.67
C GLU A 119 17.67 -18.29 3.91
N HIS A 120 16.98 -17.75 4.92
CA HIS A 120 15.62 -18.13 5.31
C HIS A 120 14.63 -16.96 5.20
N ARG A 121 15.02 -15.88 4.49
CA ARG A 121 14.16 -14.71 4.27
C ARG A 121 13.61 -14.68 2.85
N TYR A 122 12.29 -14.72 2.74
CA TYR A 122 11.55 -14.66 1.47
C TYR A 122 10.60 -13.48 1.49
N ALA A 123 10.52 -12.72 0.39
CA ALA A 123 9.66 -11.56 0.30
C ALA A 123 8.81 -11.56 -0.98
N MET A 124 7.57 -11.10 -0.83
CA MET A 124 6.69 -10.68 -1.91
C MET A 124 6.48 -9.18 -1.79
N ILE A 125 6.80 -8.43 -2.83
CA ILE A 125 6.60 -6.98 -2.86
C ILE A 125 5.38 -6.65 -3.71
N SER A 126 4.37 -6.00 -3.13
CA SER A 126 3.27 -5.44 -3.91
C SER A 126 3.76 -4.19 -4.65
N VAL A 127 3.43 -4.12 -5.95
CA VAL A 127 3.67 -2.94 -6.77
C VAL A 127 2.38 -2.48 -7.44
N PRO A 128 2.26 -1.18 -7.75
CA PRO A 128 1.13 -0.68 -8.52
C PRO A 128 1.02 -1.38 -9.89
N PRO A 129 -0.20 -1.65 -10.39
CA PRO A 129 -0.38 -2.24 -11.72
C PRO A 129 0.22 -1.38 -12.84
N CYS A 130 0.17 -0.05 -12.69
CA CYS A 130 0.74 0.91 -13.64
C CYS A 130 2.27 1.00 -13.63
N ALA A 131 2.96 0.30 -12.72
CA ALA A 131 4.41 0.38 -12.60
C ALA A 131 5.06 -0.19 -13.87
N ASP A 132 5.93 0.58 -14.52
CA ASP A 132 6.62 0.11 -15.72
C ASP A 132 7.74 -0.90 -15.43
N ALA A 133 8.35 -1.45 -16.48
CA ALA A 133 9.44 -2.42 -16.34
C ALA A 133 10.68 -1.84 -15.63
N SER A 134 10.91 -0.52 -15.74
CA SER A 134 12.04 0.16 -15.11
C SER A 134 11.86 0.23 -13.60
N TYR A 135 10.67 0.67 -13.14
CA TYR A 135 10.29 0.69 -11.74
C TYR A 135 10.39 -0.71 -11.12
N ARG A 136 9.79 -1.72 -11.76
CA ARG A 136 9.83 -3.10 -11.25
C ARG A 136 11.26 -3.62 -11.12
N ARG A 137 12.12 -3.36 -12.11
CA ARG A 137 13.53 -3.74 -12.05
C ARG A 137 14.26 -3.03 -10.92
N ALA A 138 14.06 -1.73 -10.75
CA ALA A 138 14.66 -0.95 -9.68
C ALA A 138 14.24 -1.46 -8.28
N VAL A 139 12.97 -1.84 -8.10
CA VAL A 139 12.48 -2.48 -6.86
C VAL A 139 13.19 -3.82 -6.62
N VAL A 140 13.27 -4.69 -7.64
CA VAL A 140 13.99 -5.97 -7.53
C VAL A 140 15.46 -5.76 -7.18
N ASP A 141 16.14 -4.85 -7.86
CA ASP A 141 17.57 -4.61 -7.68
C ASP A 141 17.86 -4.03 -6.28
N ALA A 142 16.98 -3.17 -5.76
CA ALA A 142 17.09 -2.62 -4.41
C ALA A 142 16.86 -3.67 -3.33
N ALA A 143 15.86 -4.55 -3.50
CA ALA A 143 15.44 -5.51 -2.48
C ALA A 143 16.20 -6.84 -2.52
N ARG A 144 16.70 -7.28 -3.69
CA ARG A 144 17.35 -8.59 -3.88
C ARG A 144 18.44 -8.90 -2.83
N PRO A 145 19.34 -7.98 -2.45
CA PRO A 145 20.41 -8.27 -1.50
C PRO A 145 19.92 -8.58 -0.08
N LEU A 146 18.63 -8.32 0.21
CA LEU A 146 18.04 -8.45 1.55
C LEU A 146 17.32 -9.78 1.76
N PHE A 147 17.06 -10.54 0.69
CA PHE A 147 16.21 -11.73 0.69
C PHE A 147 16.79 -12.87 -0.15
N ARG A 148 16.72 -14.11 0.36
CA ARG A 148 17.02 -15.33 -0.39
C ARG A 148 16.13 -15.49 -1.61
N GLY A 149 14.84 -15.21 -1.46
CA GLY A 149 13.84 -15.25 -2.52
C GLY A 149 13.02 -13.96 -2.53
N LEU A 150 12.79 -13.44 -3.73
CA LEU A 150 12.05 -12.20 -3.95
C LEU A 150 11.15 -12.33 -5.16
N MET A 151 9.88 -11.99 -4.97
CA MET A 151 8.86 -11.89 -6.02
C MET A 151 8.15 -10.54 -5.94
N ILE A 152 7.58 -10.13 -7.07
CA ILE A 152 6.71 -8.97 -7.16
C ILE A 152 5.30 -9.45 -7.53
N ALA A 153 4.30 -8.83 -6.93
CA ALA A 153 2.90 -9.10 -7.22
C ALA A 153 2.11 -7.82 -7.43
N ASN A 154 1.01 -7.92 -8.17
CA ASN A 154 0.06 -6.82 -8.36
C ASN A 154 -0.59 -6.43 -7.02
N GLY A 155 -0.47 -5.15 -6.63
CA GLY A 155 -0.97 -4.65 -5.34
C GLY A 155 -2.46 -4.92 -5.08
N PRO A 156 -3.38 -4.48 -5.96
CA PRO A 156 -4.80 -4.79 -5.82
C PRO A 156 -5.11 -6.30 -5.74
N PHE A 157 -4.37 -7.13 -6.49
CA PHE A 157 -4.51 -8.59 -6.38
C PHE A 157 -4.06 -9.10 -5.01
N CYS A 158 -2.94 -8.62 -4.46
CA CYS A 158 -2.52 -8.94 -3.10
C CYS A 158 -3.63 -8.61 -2.10
N VAL A 159 -4.18 -7.38 -2.15
CA VAL A 159 -5.27 -6.94 -1.28
C VAL A 159 -6.46 -7.89 -1.37
N ALA A 160 -6.90 -8.22 -2.58
CA ALA A 160 -8.03 -9.13 -2.80
C ALA A 160 -7.75 -10.54 -2.29
N TYR A 161 -6.56 -11.07 -2.55
CA TYR A 161 -6.15 -12.40 -2.11
C TYR A 161 -6.13 -12.52 -0.58
N GLY A 162 -5.44 -11.59 0.10
CA GLY A 162 -5.35 -11.57 1.56
C GLY A 162 -6.71 -11.48 2.23
N ASN A 163 -7.65 -10.73 1.65
CA ASN A 163 -8.99 -10.51 2.19
C ASN A 163 -10.05 -11.47 1.63
N LYS A 164 -9.66 -12.47 0.84
CA LYS A 164 -10.55 -13.46 0.21
C LYS A 164 -11.65 -12.81 -0.66
N LYS A 165 -11.32 -11.71 -1.35
CA LYS A 165 -12.19 -10.93 -2.24
C LYS A 165 -11.89 -11.16 -3.71
N ILE A 166 -11.52 -12.39 -4.08
CA ILE A 166 -11.06 -12.74 -5.43
C ILE A 166 -12.19 -13.01 -6.44
N ASN A 167 -13.43 -13.17 -5.97
CA ASN A 167 -14.57 -13.53 -6.82
C ASN A 167 -15.43 -12.30 -7.15
N GLY A 168 -15.16 -11.63 -8.28
CA GLY A 168 -16.02 -10.58 -8.83
C GLY A 168 -16.15 -9.37 -7.90
N SER A 169 -15.03 -8.70 -7.63
CA SER A 169 -14.96 -7.53 -6.75
C SER A 169 -14.26 -6.34 -7.40
N ILE A 170 -14.39 -5.18 -6.78
CA ILE A 170 -13.58 -3.99 -7.07
C ILE A 170 -12.77 -3.67 -5.83
N ILE A 171 -11.45 -3.55 -5.99
CA ILE A 171 -10.54 -3.02 -4.96
C ILE A 171 -10.26 -1.56 -5.28
N ILE A 172 -10.46 -0.69 -4.29
CA ILE A 172 -10.11 0.73 -4.33
C ILE A 172 -9.00 0.96 -3.30
N ASP A 173 -7.78 1.18 -3.76
CA ASP A 173 -6.65 1.54 -2.90
C ASP A 173 -6.41 3.05 -2.98
N ALA A 174 -6.91 3.78 -1.99
CA ALA A 174 -6.80 5.23 -1.89
C ALA A 174 -5.53 5.60 -1.10
N GLY A 175 -4.43 5.78 -1.82
CA GLY A 175 -3.09 6.04 -1.25
C GLY A 175 -2.84 7.51 -0.91
N ALA A 176 -1.57 7.93 -0.98
CA ALA A 176 -1.18 9.33 -0.78
C ALA A 176 -1.23 10.16 -2.06
N CYS A 177 -0.68 9.63 -3.17
CA CYS A 177 -0.58 10.41 -4.42
C CYS A 177 -1.63 10.04 -5.47
N LYS A 178 -2.27 8.88 -5.34
CA LYS A 178 -3.20 8.34 -6.33
C LYS A 178 -4.16 7.35 -5.69
N THR A 179 -5.30 7.15 -6.35
CA THR A 179 -6.26 6.09 -6.02
C THR A 179 -6.26 5.07 -7.14
N ASP A 180 -6.00 3.81 -6.79
CA ASP A 180 -5.97 2.69 -7.71
C ASP A 180 -7.28 1.91 -7.61
N ILE A 181 -8.03 1.83 -8.71
CA ILE A 181 -9.31 1.10 -8.79
C ILE A 181 -9.09 -0.10 -9.69
N CYS A 182 -9.28 -1.31 -9.17
CA CYS A 182 -9.02 -2.55 -9.89
C CYS A 182 -10.17 -3.53 -9.76
N ARG A 183 -10.65 -4.03 -10.88
CA ARG A 183 -11.59 -5.14 -10.96
C ARG A 183 -10.84 -6.46 -10.75
N ILE A 184 -11.34 -7.29 -9.84
CA ILE A 184 -10.81 -8.63 -9.56
C ILE A 184 -11.82 -9.68 -9.99
N HIS A 185 -11.34 -10.65 -10.77
CA HIS A 185 -12.10 -11.77 -11.29
C HIS A 185 -11.23 -13.04 -11.35
N ASP A 186 -11.74 -14.11 -11.95
CA ASP A 186 -11.16 -15.47 -11.92
C ASP A 186 -9.76 -15.60 -12.57
N CYS A 187 -9.27 -14.55 -13.24
CA CYS A 187 -7.92 -14.47 -13.77
C CYS A 187 -7.20 -13.20 -13.31
N MET A 188 -5.88 -13.19 -13.52
CA MET A 188 -5.01 -12.07 -13.16
C MET A 188 -5.49 -10.77 -13.81
N PRO A 189 -5.56 -9.64 -13.07
CA PRO A 189 -5.98 -8.37 -13.64
C PRO A 189 -5.06 -7.94 -14.81
N GLU A 190 -5.67 -7.57 -15.92
CA GLU A 190 -5.00 -6.96 -17.06
C GLU A 190 -5.12 -5.42 -17.00
N ASP A 191 -4.44 -4.71 -17.90
CA ASP A 191 -4.48 -3.24 -17.96
C ASP A 191 -5.91 -2.67 -18.06
N ARG A 192 -6.83 -3.40 -18.71
CA ARG A 192 -8.25 -3.01 -18.83
C ARG A 192 -9.02 -3.10 -17.51
N ASP A 193 -8.54 -3.90 -16.57
CA ASP A 193 -9.21 -4.14 -15.28
C ASP A 193 -8.81 -3.09 -14.25
N TYR A 194 -7.87 -2.23 -14.61
CA TYR A 194 -7.25 -1.27 -13.73
C TYR A 194 -7.47 0.17 -14.22
N LEU A 195 -7.75 1.05 -13.26
CA LEU A 195 -7.83 2.48 -13.48
C LEU A 195 -7.05 3.21 -12.39
N ASN A 196 -6.09 4.04 -12.82
CA ASN A 196 -5.42 4.99 -11.95
C ASN A 196 -6.19 6.31 -11.94
N VAL A 197 -6.59 6.77 -10.77
CA VAL A 197 -7.19 8.09 -10.56
C VAL A 197 -6.14 8.98 -9.88
N PRO A 198 -5.76 10.13 -10.46
CA PRO A 198 -4.68 10.99 -9.97
C PRO A 198 -5.11 11.90 -8.82
N VAL A 199 -6.02 11.43 -7.96
CA VAL A 199 -6.43 12.10 -6.72
C VAL A 199 -6.34 11.15 -5.53
N ALA A 200 -5.81 11.63 -4.41
CA ALA A 200 -5.79 10.93 -3.13
C ALA A 200 -5.42 11.87 -1.96
N GLY A 201 -4.77 11.35 -0.92
CA GLY A 201 -4.48 12.07 0.32
C GLY A 201 -3.68 13.36 0.19
N GLU A 202 -2.74 13.49 -0.76
CA GLU A 202 -1.97 14.72 -0.98
C GLU A 202 -2.80 15.82 -1.66
N ASN A 203 -3.84 15.46 -2.42
CA ASN A 203 -4.77 16.42 -3.00
C ASN A 203 -5.63 17.03 -1.88
N ILE A 204 -6.06 16.21 -0.91
CA ILE A 204 -6.77 16.70 0.28
C ILE A 204 -5.87 17.65 1.09
N ASP A 205 -4.59 17.29 1.28
CA ASP A 205 -3.62 18.15 1.98
C ASP A 205 -3.51 19.53 1.30
N GLN A 206 -3.43 19.56 -0.04
CA GLN A 206 -3.36 20.80 -0.81
C GLN A 206 -4.66 21.59 -0.76
N GLU A 207 -5.81 20.94 -0.96
CA GLU A 207 -7.12 21.59 -0.93
C GLU A 207 -7.39 22.26 0.43
N LEU A 208 -7.00 21.60 1.53
CA LEU A 208 -7.11 22.20 2.85
C LEU A 208 -6.22 23.45 3.01
N VAL A 209 -5.00 23.42 2.48
CA VAL A 209 -4.11 24.60 2.47
C VAL A 209 -4.78 25.75 1.71
N ASP A 210 -5.33 25.47 0.54
CA ASP A 210 -5.92 26.49 -0.34
C ASP A 210 -7.18 27.11 0.31
N LEU A 211 -8.07 26.29 0.87
CA LEU A 211 -9.27 26.75 1.58
C LEU A 211 -8.92 27.61 2.81
N LEU A 212 -7.90 27.24 3.56
CA LEU A 212 -7.45 28.01 4.73
C LEU A 212 -6.77 29.32 4.32
N ALA A 213 -6.02 29.33 3.22
CA ALA A 213 -5.41 30.56 2.69
C ALA A 213 -6.47 31.54 2.14
N GLU A 214 -7.58 31.03 1.60
CA GLU A 214 -8.71 31.86 1.17
C GLU A 214 -9.47 32.48 2.37
N LYS A 215 -9.68 31.70 3.44
CA LYS A 215 -10.44 32.14 4.61
C LYS A 215 -9.63 33.01 5.58
N TYR A 216 -8.35 32.70 5.78
CA TYR A 216 -7.49 33.35 6.76
C TYR A 216 -6.34 34.08 6.07
N GLU A 217 -6.50 35.39 5.88
CA GLU A 217 -5.47 36.24 5.26
C GLU A 217 -4.15 36.15 6.05
N GLY A 218 -3.05 35.83 5.36
CA GLY A 218 -1.74 35.65 5.97
C GLY A 218 -1.48 34.26 6.56
N SER A 219 -2.36 33.27 6.30
CA SER A 219 -2.11 31.86 6.62
C SER A 219 -0.78 31.37 6.03
N THR A 220 0.02 30.68 6.85
CA THR A 220 1.29 30.07 6.45
C THR A 220 1.27 28.54 6.61
N VAL A 221 0.06 27.95 6.60
CA VAL A 221 -0.14 26.50 6.72
C VAL A 221 0.60 25.76 5.60
N THR A 222 1.40 24.77 5.98
CA THR A 222 2.09 23.89 5.03
C THR A 222 1.30 22.60 4.80
N LYS A 223 1.65 21.85 3.75
CA LYS A 223 1.04 20.54 3.46
C LYS A 223 1.24 19.54 4.58
N GLU A 224 2.37 19.59 5.27
CA GLU A 224 2.70 18.71 6.39
C GLU A 224 1.76 18.95 7.58
N LEU A 225 1.47 20.23 7.85
CA LEU A 225 0.53 20.61 8.89
C LEU A 225 -0.91 20.23 8.51
N ALA A 226 -1.32 20.55 7.28
CA ALA A 226 -2.61 20.13 6.74
C ALA A 226 -2.80 18.62 6.78
N ARG A 227 -1.77 17.84 6.44
CA ARG A 227 -1.77 16.37 6.55
C ARG A 227 -1.98 15.90 7.98
N THR A 228 -1.28 16.52 8.94
CA THR A 228 -1.41 16.17 10.35
C THR A 228 -2.85 16.37 10.82
N TRP A 229 -3.47 17.48 10.44
CA TRP A 229 -4.87 17.76 10.75
C TRP A 229 -5.83 16.81 10.05
N LYS A 230 -5.62 16.52 8.76
CA LYS A 230 -6.39 15.53 8.00
C LYS A 230 -6.31 14.13 8.61
N GLU A 231 -5.12 13.68 8.99
CA GLU A 231 -4.95 12.35 9.59
C GLU A 231 -5.54 12.25 11.00
N THR A 232 -5.64 13.38 11.71
CA THR A 232 -6.25 13.45 13.04
C THR A 232 -7.78 13.52 12.97
N TYR A 233 -8.31 14.38 12.11
CA TYR A 233 -9.70 14.79 12.14
C TYR A 233 -10.49 14.46 10.85
N GLY A 234 -9.84 13.98 9.79
CA GLY A 234 -10.44 13.85 8.46
C GLY A 234 -11.77 13.10 8.43
N PHE A 235 -12.76 13.68 7.77
CA PHE A 235 -14.11 13.15 7.64
C PHE A 235 -14.79 13.66 6.36
N VAL A 236 -15.83 12.97 5.93
CA VAL A 236 -16.76 13.43 4.88
C VAL A 236 -18.20 13.38 5.39
N GLY A 237 -19.07 14.21 4.82
CA GLY A 237 -20.45 14.35 5.29
C GLY A 237 -20.54 15.08 6.62
N ASP A 238 -21.46 14.66 7.48
CA ASP A 238 -21.71 15.36 8.75
C ASP A 238 -20.53 15.19 9.72
N ALA A 239 -20.14 16.31 10.36
CA ALA A 239 -19.13 16.32 11.41
C ALA A 239 -19.68 15.69 12.70
N ASP A 240 -18.89 14.82 13.30
CA ASP A 240 -19.16 14.19 14.60
C ASP A 240 -18.43 14.88 15.77
N GLU A 241 -17.42 15.71 15.50
CA GLU A 241 -16.63 16.42 16.50
C GLU A 241 -16.09 17.79 16.04
N GLU A 242 -15.66 18.62 16.99
CA GLU A 242 -14.98 19.90 16.68
C GLU A 242 -13.53 19.67 16.26
N CYS A 243 -13.17 20.16 15.08
CA CYS A 243 -11.82 20.11 14.53
C CYS A 243 -11.10 21.43 14.86
N ARG A 244 -10.52 21.53 16.06
CA ARG A 244 -9.75 22.70 16.49
C ARG A 244 -8.26 22.52 16.24
N VAL A 245 -7.63 23.57 15.71
CA VAL A 245 -6.21 23.57 15.34
C VAL A 245 -5.56 24.92 15.66
N GLU A 246 -4.25 24.89 15.93
CA GLU A 246 -3.43 26.10 16.02
C GLU A 246 -2.99 26.52 14.61
N LEU A 247 -3.70 27.45 13.99
CA LEU A 247 -3.45 27.91 12.63
C LEU A 247 -2.37 29.02 12.65
N PRO A 248 -1.24 28.85 11.94
CA PRO A 248 -0.22 29.87 11.84
C PRO A 248 -0.64 30.99 10.86
N ILE A 249 -0.69 32.22 11.35
CA ILE A 249 -1.01 33.44 10.61
C ILE A 249 0.11 34.46 10.81
N GLY A 250 0.84 34.78 9.73
CA GLY A 250 2.03 35.60 9.81
C GLY A 250 3.05 35.06 10.82
N ASP A 251 3.34 35.86 11.85
CA ASP A 251 4.29 35.53 12.93
C ASP A 251 3.61 34.98 14.20
N SER A 252 2.30 34.68 14.15
CA SER A 252 1.50 34.24 15.30
C SER A 252 0.68 32.98 15.01
N THR A 253 0.04 32.42 16.03
CA THR A 253 -0.91 31.29 15.89
C THR A 253 -2.26 31.65 16.49
N GLU A 254 -3.34 31.17 15.88
CA GLU A 254 -4.71 31.34 16.35
C GLU A 254 -5.39 29.98 16.50
N ASP A 255 -6.15 29.76 17.60
CA ASP A 255 -7.00 28.57 17.76
C ASP A 255 -8.29 28.76 16.96
N VAL A 256 -8.44 27.97 15.90
CA VAL A 256 -9.57 28.07 14.97
C VAL A 256 -10.22 26.71 14.73
N MET A 257 -11.51 26.75 14.43
CA MET A 257 -12.28 25.58 14.02
C MET A 257 -12.27 25.47 12.49
N ILE A 258 -11.87 24.31 11.98
CA ILE A 258 -11.67 24.06 10.53
C ILE A 258 -12.60 22.98 9.96
N ASN A 259 -13.73 22.69 10.63
CA ASN A 259 -14.65 21.61 10.24
C ASN A 259 -15.12 21.74 8.79
N GLU A 260 -15.48 22.94 8.35
CA GLU A 260 -16.02 23.16 7.00
C GLU A 260 -14.92 22.98 5.94
N GLU A 261 -13.75 23.58 6.15
CA GLU A 261 -12.62 23.48 5.22
C GLU A 261 -12.11 22.04 5.12
N LEU A 262 -11.99 21.35 6.25
CA LEU A 262 -11.54 19.97 6.28
C LEU A 262 -12.53 19.02 5.60
N ARG A 263 -13.84 19.23 5.81
CA ARG A 263 -14.89 18.45 5.14
C ARG A 263 -14.83 18.64 3.62
N LEU A 264 -14.78 19.89 3.15
CA LEU A 264 -14.69 20.22 1.73
C LEU A 264 -13.42 19.62 1.10
N ALA A 265 -12.28 19.74 1.78
CA ALA A 265 -11.02 19.15 1.33
C ALA A 265 -11.12 17.62 1.21
N CYS A 266 -11.70 16.94 2.19
CA CYS A 266 -11.85 15.48 2.17
C CYS A 266 -12.86 15.00 1.11
N GLU A 267 -13.96 15.74 0.91
CA GLU A 267 -14.98 15.44 -0.11
C GLU A 267 -14.47 15.67 -1.54
N SER A 268 -13.44 16.50 -1.73
CA SER A 268 -12.91 16.87 -3.06
C SER A 268 -12.48 15.70 -3.94
N ILE A 269 -12.01 14.59 -3.36
CA ILE A 269 -11.53 13.42 -4.11
C ILE A 269 -12.64 12.43 -4.49
N ILE A 270 -13.81 12.55 -3.85
CA ILE A 270 -14.91 11.58 -3.97
C ILE A 270 -15.50 11.53 -5.39
N PRO A 271 -15.77 12.66 -6.07
CA PRO A 271 -16.38 12.64 -7.40
C PRO A 271 -15.54 11.84 -8.43
N ASP A 272 -14.22 11.96 -8.36
CA ASP A 272 -13.31 11.23 -9.25
C ASP A 272 -13.26 9.74 -8.92
N ILE A 273 -13.28 9.37 -7.64
CA ILE A 273 -13.36 7.97 -7.20
C ILE A 273 -14.68 7.34 -7.69
N VAL A 274 -15.81 8.00 -7.46
CA VAL A 274 -17.14 7.54 -7.91
C VAL A 274 -17.17 7.38 -9.43
N SER A 275 -16.65 8.37 -10.17
CA SER A 275 -16.53 8.30 -11.63
C SER A 275 -15.66 7.12 -12.08
N GLY A 276 -14.56 6.85 -11.37
CA GLY A 276 -13.69 5.73 -11.64
C GLY A 276 -14.35 4.37 -11.40
N ILE A 277 -15.13 4.22 -10.31
CA ILE A 277 -15.93 3.02 -10.04
C ILE A 277 -16.93 2.79 -11.17
N LEU A 278 -17.68 3.82 -11.56
CA LEU A 278 -18.67 3.73 -12.63
C LEU A 278 -18.05 3.30 -13.96
N ARG A 279 -16.85 3.79 -14.27
CA ARG A 279 -16.10 3.39 -15.46
C ARG A 279 -15.75 1.92 -15.42
N ILE A 280 -15.12 1.44 -14.35
CA ILE A 280 -14.75 0.02 -14.19
C ILE A 280 -15.98 -0.90 -14.29
N VAL A 281 -17.10 -0.52 -13.67
CA VAL A 281 -18.35 -1.29 -13.77
C VAL A 281 -18.93 -1.26 -15.20
N SER A 282 -18.82 -0.14 -15.90
CA SER A 282 -19.38 0.01 -17.26
C SER A 282 -18.56 -0.76 -18.30
N ASP A 283 -17.24 -0.80 -18.14
CA ASP A 283 -16.32 -1.51 -19.03
C ASP A 283 -16.43 -3.04 -18.87
N ALA A 284 -16.97 -3.52 -17.74
CA ALA A 284 -17.21 -4.93 -17.50
C ALA A 284 -18.36 -5.53 -18.34
N GLU A 285 -18.30 -6.83 -18.62
CA GLU A 285 -19.38 -7.53 -19.30
C GLU A 285 -20.70 -7.45 -18.48
N PRO A 286 -21.86 -7.30 -19.14
CA PRO A 286 -23.14 -7.07 -18.46
C PRO A 286 -23.45 -8.06 -17.33
N GLN A 287 -23.11 -9.35 -17.50
CA GLN A 287 -23.38 -10.38 -16.50
C GLN A 287 -22.58 -10.22 -15.20
N PHE A 288 -21.47 -9.48 -15.19
CA PHE A 288 -20.63 -9.29 -14.00
C PHE A 288 -20.90 -7.98 -13.26
N ARG A 289 -21.58 -7.01 -13.90
CA ARG A 289 -21.75 -5.65 -13.36
C ARG A 289 -22.46 -5.61 -12.01
N GLU A 290 -23.47 -6.46 -11.82
CA GLU A 290 -24.21 -6.53 -10.56
C GLU A 290 -23.34 -7.09 -9.43
N ALA A 291 -22.55 -8.12 -9.70
CA ALA A 291 -21.61 -8.66 -8.72
C ALA A 291 -20.56 -7.63 -8.32
N LEU A 292 -19.97 -6.92 -9.28
CA LEU A 292 -18.97 -5.88 -9.03
C LEU A 292 -19.54 -4.72 -8.19
N ARG A 293 -20.73 -4.22 -8.55
CA ARG A 293 -21.40 -3.15 -7.78
C ARG A 293 -21.62 -3.53 -6.33
N ASN A 294 -21.94 -4.79 -6.05
CA ASN A 294 -22.22 -5.25 -4.70
C ASN A 294 -20.97 -5.68 -3.92
N ASN A 295 -19.77 -5.57 -4.50
CA ASN A 295 -18.51 -6.05 -3.94
C ASN A 295 -17.39 -5.01 -4.12
N ILE A 296 -17.58 -3.79 -3.64
CA ILE A 296 -16.57 -2.72 -3.70
C ILE A 296 -15.86 -2.64 -2.36
N TYR A 297 -14.54 -2.78 -2.35
CA TYR A 297 -13.72 -2.84 -1.15
C TYR A 297 -12.67 -1.72 -1.16
N LEU A 298 -12.67 -0.92 -0.11
CA LEU A 298 -11.82 0.25 0.05
C LEU A 298 -10.67 -0.05 1.02
N CYS A 299 -9.46 0.36 0.64
CA CYS A 299 -8.24 0.29 1.44
C CYS A 299 -7.31 1.49 1.16
N GLY A 300 -6.11 1.45 1.73
CA GLY A 300 -5.11 2.51 1.60
C GLY A 300 -5.16 3.52 2.75
N GLY A 301 -4.23 4.48 2.75
CA GLY A 301 -4.14 5.46 3.84
C GLY A 301 -5.36 6.38 3.92
N SER A 302 -5.88 6.80 2.75
CA SER A 302 -7.00 7.75 2.66
C SER A 302 -8.35 7.09 2.95
N SER A 303 -8.44 5.75 2.96
CA SER A 303 -9.67 5.07 3.37
C SER A 303 -9.98 5.20 4.87
N LYS A 304 -9.04 5.73 5.65
CA LYS A 304 -9.23 6.00 7.09
C LYS A 304 -10.00 7.30 7.36
N ILE A 305 -10.26 8.11 6.33
CA ILE A 305 -11.14 9.27 6.44
C ILE A 305 -12.50 8.79 6.94
N ARG A 306 -13.01 9.40 8.01
CA ARG A 306 -14.27 8.95 8.62
C ARG A 306 -15.42 9.08 7.63
N ASN A 307 -16.32 8.11 7.67
CA ASN A 307 -17.52 8.00 6.84
C ASN A 307 -17.28 7.83 5.33
N ILE A 308 -16.03 7.71 4.86
CA ILE A 308 -15.72 7.70 3.43
C ILE A 308 -16.42 6.57 2.66
N SER A 309 -16.48 5.35 3.21
CA SER A 309 -17.15 4.22 2.57
C SER A 309 -18.66 4.45 2.43
N SER A 310 -19.31 4.91 3.50
CA SER A 310 -20.74 5.25 3.54
C SER A 310 -21.08 6.37 2.56
N PHE A 311 -20.21 7.38 2.49
CA PHE A 311 -20.38 8.54 1.63
C PHE A 311 -20.27 8.15 0.16
N ILE A 312 -19.23 7.39 -0.24
CA ILE A 312 -19.11 6.85 -1.60
C ILE A 312 -20.32 5.95 -1.93
N GLU A 313 -20.78 5.10 -1.02
CA GLU A 313 -21.99 4.29 -1.24
C GLU A 313 -23.23 5.18 -1.51
N ASN A 314 -23.39 6.27 -0.76
CA ASN A 314 -24.51 7.20 -0.96
C ASN A 314 -24.45 7.86 -2.34
N GLU A 315 -23.29 8.37 -2.75
CA GLU A 315 -23.08 8.97 -4.08
C GLU A 315 -23.39 7.97 -5.20
N LEU A 316 -23.01 6.70 -5.03
CA LEU A 316 -23.31 5.65 -6.01
C LEU A 316 -24.81 5.36 -6.14
N ARG A 317 -25.65 5.64 -5.14
CA ARG A 317 -27.11 5.36 -5.21
C ARG A 317 -27.80 6.12 -6.32
N GLU A 318 -27.36 7.34 -6.62
CA GLU A 318 -27.95 8.17 -7.66
C GLU A 318 -27.67 7.65 -9.08
N VAL A 319 -26.63 6.83 -9.22
CA VAL A 319 -26.03 6.40 -10.50
C VAL A 319 -26.04 4.88 -10.70
N GLY A 320 -26.98 4.19 -10.04
CA GLY A 320 -27.22 2.75 -10.21
C GLY A 320 -26.82 1.88 -9.03
N GLY A 321 -26.41 2.48 -7.92
CA GLY A 321 -26.09 1.82 -6.66
C GLY A 321 -24.72 1.15 -6.63
N GLY A 322 -24.30 0.82 -5.41
CA GLY A 322 -23.10 0.04 -5.12
C GLY A 322 -23.02 -0.23 -3.61
N LYS A 323 -22.30 -1.27 -3.22
CA LYS A 323 -22.02 -1.60 -1.82
C LYS A 323 -20.53 -1.48 -1.58
N VAL A 324 -20.18 -0.52 -0.73
CA VAL A 324 -18.80 -0.14 -0.43
C VAL A 324 -18.46 -0.58 0.98
N PHE A 325 -17.41 -1.39 1.09
CA PHE A 325 -16.94 -1.95 2.36
C PHE A 325 -15.53 -1.44 2.62
N LEU A 326 -15.28 -0.92 3.82
CA LEU A 326 -13.92 -0.68 4.29
C LEU A 326 -13.32 -2.04 4.69
N LEU A 327 -12.12 -2.35 4.20
CA LEU A 327 -11.41 -3.56 4.60
C LEU A 327 -10.92 -3.46 6.06
N ASP A 328 -10.74 -4.61 6.70
CA ASP A 328 -10.08 -4.69 8.00
C ASP A 328 -8.59 -4.31 7.85
N ARG A 329 -8.10 -3.44 8.75
CA ARG A 329 -6.72 -2.91 8.71
C ARG A 329 -6.32 -2.40 7.30
N PRO A 330 -7.08 -1.44 6.76
CA PRO A 330 -7.00 -1.04 5.36
C PRO A 330 -5.63 -0.49 4.96
N GLU A 331 -4.89 0.09 5.91
CA GLU A 331 -3.56 0.65 5.70
C GLU A 331 -2.46 -0.39 5.46
N CYS A 332 -2.67 -1.66 5.82
CA CYS A 332 -1.68 -2.73 5.62
C CYS A 332 -2.20 -3.85 4.71
N ALA A 333 -3.35 -3.67 4.05
CA ALA A 333 -4.00 -4.72 3.28
C ALA A 333 -3.12 -5.27 2.14
N GLY A 334 -2.34 -4.40 1.47
CA GLY A 334 -1.42 -4.79 0.40
C GLY A 334 -0.29 -5.68 0.91
N ALA A 335 0.42 -5.22 1.94
CA ALA A 335 1.51 -5.96 2.59
C ALA A 335 1.02 -7.29 3.19
N TYR A 336 -0.15 -7.28 3.84
CA TYR A 336 -0.76 -8.50 4.38
C TYR A 336 -1.05 -9.52 3.28
N GLY A 337 -1.71 -9.08 2.21
CA GLY A 337 -1.99 -9.92 1.05
C GLY A 337 -0.75 -10.51 0.39
N ALA A 338 0.29 -9.67 0.21
CA ALA A 338 1.57 -10.10 -0.31
C ALA A 338 2.24 -11.15 0.60
N CYS A 339 2.14 -11.00 1.92
CA CYS A 339 2.68 -11.96 2.88
C CYS A 339 1.96 -13.31 2.80
N MET A 340 0.62 -13.29 2.71
CA MET A 340 -0.18 -14.49 2.56
C MET A 340 0.14 -15.22 1.25
N LEU A 341 0.35 -14.49 0.15
CA LEU A 341 0.82 -15.07 -1.11
C LEU A 341 2.21 -15.68 -0.95
N ALA A 342 3.14 -14.97 -0.30
CA ALA A 342 4.51 -15.43 -0.11
C ALA A 342 4.58 -16.78 0.63
N GLU A 343 3.79 -16.91 1.70
CA GLU A 343 3.71 -18.14 2.51
C GLU A 343 3.09 -19.31 1.74
N LYS A 344 2.13 -19.03 0.84
CA LYS A 344 1.46 -20.04 0.03
C LYS A 344 2.22 -20.45 -1.24
N MET A 345 3.28 -19.73 -1.60
CA MET A 345 4.10 -20.07 -2.77
C MET A 345 4.84 -21.38 -2.55
N PRO A 346 4.76 -22.35 -3.49
CA PRO A 346 5.46 -23.63 -3.34
C PRO A 346 6.98 -23.45 -3.27
N GLY A 347 7.66 -24.23 -2.43
CA GLY A 347 9.12 -24.16 -2.23
C GLY A 347 9.93 -24.24 -3.53
N GLU A 348 9.51 -25.10 -4.47
CA GLU A 348 10.17 -25.22 -5.79
C GLU A 348 10.19 -23.91 -6.58
N PHE A 349 9.17 -23.05 -6.44
CA PHE A 349 9.14 -21.75 -7.09
C PHE A 349 10.18 -20.81 -6.49
N TRP A 350 10.30 -20.80 -5.16
CA TRP A 350 11.33 -20.04 -4.46
C TRP A 350 12.73 -20.51 -4.85
N GLU A 351 12.98 -21.82 -4.94
CA GLU A 351 14.25 -22.38 -5.36
C GLU A 351 14.61 -22.00 -6.80
N LYS A 352 13.66 -22.12 -7.74
CA LYS A 352 13.84 -21.72 -9.15
C LYS A 352 14.19 -20.24 -9.25
N LEU A 353 13.47 -19.38 -8.54
CA LEU A 353 13.75 -17.94 -8.50
C LEU A 353 15.11 -17.66 -7.90
N SER A 354 15.50 -18.37 -6.85
CA SER A 354 16.79 -18.18 -6.22
C SER A 354 17.98 -18.42 -7.17
N ASN A 355 17.77 -19.19 -8.25
CA ASN A 355 18.77 -19.58 -9.25
C ASN A 355 18.70 -18.81 -10.58
N LEU A 356 17.75 -17.88 -10.76
CA LEU A 356 17.62 -17.07 -11.99
C LEU A 356 18.49 -15.81 -12.00
N ASP A 357 18.86 -15.33 -13.18
CA ASP A 357 19.48 -14.01 -13.39
C ASP A 357 18.49 -12.85 -13.15
N ASN A 358 18.98 -11.68 -12.73
CA ASN A 358 18.16 -10.54 -12.32
C ASN A 358 17.20 -10.02 -13.40
N ALA A 359 17.64 -10.00 -14.67
CA ALA A 359 16.81 -9.51 -15.78
C ALA A 359 15.55 -10.35 -16.05
N LYS A 360 15.58 -11.66 -15.72
CA LYS A 360 14.43 -12.56 -15.95
C LYS A 360 13.45 -12.58 -14.77
N LYS A 361 13.85 -12.09 -13.59
CA LYS A 361 13.01 -12.06 -12.39
C LYS A 361 12.12 -10.83 -12.29
N SER A 362 12.45 -9.71 -12.94
CA SER A 362 11.56 -8.56 -13.08
C SER A 362 10.35 -8.83 -13.98
N ASP A 363 10.41 -9.90 -14.77
CA ASP A 363 9.36 -10.29 -15.72
C ASP A 363 8.38 -11.32 -15.11
N VAL A 364 8.72 -11.89 -13.94
CA VAL A 364 7.83 -12.79 -13.18
C VAL A 364 7.01 -11.93 -12.23
N ILE A 365 5.92 -11.38 -12.75
CA ILE A 365 4.87 -10.72 -11.96
C ILE A 365 3.80 -11.77 -11.70
N LEU A 366 3.48 -11.97 -10.43
CA LEU A 366 2.31 -12.74 -10.03
C LEU A 366 1.06 -11.90 -9.99
#